data_AF-A0A1J5PWZ2-F1
#
_entry.id   AF-A0A1J5PWZ2-F1
#
_cell.length_a   1.000
_cell.length_b   1.000
_cell.length_c   1.000
_cell.angle_alpha   90.00
_cell.angle_beta   90.00
_cell.angle_gamma   90.00
#
_symmetry.space_group_name_H-M   'P 1'
#
loop_
_entity.id
_entity.type
_entity.pdbx_description
1 polymer ?
#
loop_
_entity_poly.entity_id
_entity_poly.type
_entity_poly.pdbx_seq_one_letter_code
_entity_poly.pdbx_strand_id
1 'polypeptide(L)'
;MIAALADGTIDAIASDHQPRDADDKRLPFALASAGGSGLATLLGVTLAYVHNGSLPMQAAIELLTARPAALLGSDAGRLAKGSAADLCLFDPDRIWKVEAGELPGKAQNTPFDGRALEGVVLGTWKRGKRVFG
;
A
#
# COMPACT_ATOMS: atom_id res chain seq x y z
N MET A 1 -10.58 -14.57 -3.84
CA MET A 1 -9.95 -13.25 -4.06
C MET A 1 -8.46 -13.37 -4.36
N ILE A 2 -7.63 -13.98 -3.49
CA ILE A 2 -6.18 -14.06 -3.74
C ILE A 2 -5.82 -14.84 -5.02
N ALA A 3 -6.48 -15.98 -5.27
CA ALA A 3 -6.31 -16.70 -6.55
C ALA A 3 -6.60 -15.82 -7.77
N ALA A 4 -7.56 -14.90 -7.68
CA ALA A 4 -7.91 -13.97 -8.76
C ALA A 4 -6.85 -12.88 -9.01
N LEU A 5 -6.01 -12.58 -8.01
CA LEU A 5 -4.81 -11.74 -8.23
C LEU A 5 -3.74 -12.53 -8.99
N ALA A 6 -3.57 -13.81 -8.65
CA ALA A 6 -2.57 -14.69 -9.24
C ALA A 6 -2.91 -15.14 -10.67
N ASP A 7 -4.19 -15.39 -10.97
CA ASP A 7 -4.65 -15.80 -12.30
C ASP A 7 -4.90 -14.63 -13.27
N GLY A 8 -4.76 -13.39 -12.79
CA GLY A 8 -4.88 -12.17 -13.59
C GLY A 8 -6.30 -11.62 -13.71
N THR A 9 -7.32 -12.26 -13.12
CA THR A 9 -8.70 -11.75 -13.10
C THR A 9 -8.82 -10.37 -12.42
N ILE A 10 -7.97 -10.08 -11.43
CA ILE A 10 -7.86 -8.77 -10.78
C ILE A 10 -6.58 -8.08 -11.25
N ASP A 11 -6.71 -6.85 -11.74
CA ASP A 11 -5.63 -6.13 -12.40
C ASP A 11 -4.79 -5.21 -11.51
N ALA A 12 -5.31 -4.79 -10.36
CA ALA A 12 -4.60 -3.86 -9.50
C ALA A 12 -4.99 -4.02 -8.04
N ILE A 13 -4.08 -3.63 -7.16
CA ILE A 13 -4.35 -3.42 -5.74
C ILE A 13 -4.34 -1.91 -5.48
N ALA A 14 -5.38 -1.41 -4.83
CA ALA A 14 -5.51 -0.01 -4.42
C ALA A 14 -5.81 0.08 -2.92
N SER A 15 -5.38 1.15 -2.26
CA SER A 15 -5.56 1.31 -0.81
C SER A 15 -6.99 1.66 -0.40
N ASP A 16 -7.80 2.19 -1.32
CA ASP A 16 -9.08 2.83 -1.03
C ASP A 16 -9.00 3.74 0.21
N HIS A 17 -7.95 4.56 0.27
CA HIS A 17 -7.64 5.39 1.43
C HIS A 17 -8.73 6.45 1.65
N GLN A 18 -9.63 6.14 2.59
CA GLN A 18 -10.77 6.98 2.98
C GLN A 18 -10.70 7.33 4.48
N PRO A 19 -9.79 8.25 4.88
CA PRO A 19 -9.70 8.81 6.22
C PRO A 19 -11.06 9.23 6.79
N ARG A 20 -11.31 8.91 8.07
CA ARG A 20 -12.49 9.37 8.81
C ARG A 20 -12.07 10.01 10.12
N ASP A 21 -12.94 10.86 10.63
CA ASP A 21 -12.75 11.48 11.94
C ASP A 21 -12.83 10.44 13.06
N ALA A 22 -12.12 10.69 14.17
CA ALA A 22 -12.11 9.78 15.31
C ALA A 22 -13.50 9.64 15.96
N ASP A 23 -14.29 10.71 16.02
CA ASP A 23 -15.62 10.67 16.62
C ASP A 23 -16.60 9.84 15.79
N ASP A 24 -16.52 9.93 14.46
CA ASP A 24 -17.29 9.07 13.55
C ASP A 24 -16.96 7.59 13.77
N LYS A 25 -15.68 7.25 13.96
CA LYS A 25 -15.23 5.86 14.15
C LYS A 25 -15.44 5.31 15.57
N ARG A 26 -15.82 6.15 16.55
CA ARG A 26 -16.21 5.72 17.90
C ARG A 26 -17.68 5.31 18.02
N LEU A 27 -18.49 5.64 17.01
CA LEU A 27 -19.88 5.21 16.96
C LEU A 27 -19.99 3.68 16.84
N PRO A 28 -21.12 3.08 17.28
CA PRO A 28 -21.42 1.68 16.99
C PRO A 28 -21.31 1.39 15.49
N PHE A 29 -20.92 0.15 15.14
CA PHE A 29 -20.64 -0.23 13.74
C PHE A 29 -21.76 0.15 12.76
N ALA A 30 -23.02 0.01 13.17
CA ALA A 30 -24.18 0.34 12.33
C ALA A 30 -24.36 1.86 12.05
N LEU A 31 -23.70 2.72 12.83
CA LEU A 31 -23.80 4.18 12.75
C LEU A 31 -22.50 4.84 12.28
N ALA A 32 -21.35 4.17 12.43
CA ALA A 32 -20.07 4.69 11.98
C ALA A 32 -19.97 4.70 10.45
N SER A 33 -19.38 5.75 9.87
CA SER A 33 -19.16 5.79 8.43
C SER A 33 -18.16 4.73 7.97
N ALA A 34 -18.40 4.19 6.77
CA ALA A 34 -17.45 3.31 6.10
C ALA A 34 -16.18 4.07 5.70
N GLY A 35 -15.03 3.38 5.77
CA GLY A 35 -13.73 3.95 5.41
C GLY A 35 -12.68 3.83 6.53
N GLY A 36 -11.43 3.84 6.10
CA GLY A 36 -10.24 3.68 6.91
C GLY A 36 -8.99 4.23 6.23
N SER A 37 -7.94 4.51 7.02
CA SER A 37 -6.63 4.82 6.49
C SER A 37 -5.87 3.53 6.14
N GLY A 38 -5.59 3.33 4.85
CA GLY A 38 -4.81 2.18 4.35
C GLY A 38 -3.57 2.51 3.52
N LEU A 39 -3.29 3.79 3.24
CA LEU A 39 -2.21 4.17 2.32
C LEU A 39 -0.82 3.78 2.84
N ALA A 40 -0.51 4.13 4.10
CA ALA A 40 0.79 3.85 4.71
C ALA A 40 1.06 2.36 4.90
N THR A 41 0.01 1.55 5.04
CA THR A 41 0.09 0.10 5.26
C THR A 41 0.02 -0.71 3.96
N LEU A 42 -0.26 -0.07 2.81
CA LEU A 42 -0.56 -0.75 1.54
C LEU A 42 0.53 -1.74 1.12
N LEU A 43 1.80 -1.33 1.17
CA LEU A 43 2.92 -2.17 0.81
C LEU A 43 3.03 -3.40 1.74
N GLY A 44 3.08 -3.18 3.06
CA GLY A 44 3.25 -4.27 4.02
C GLY A 44 2.08 -5.26 4.02
N VAL A 45 0.85 -4.78 3.86
CA VAL A 45 -0.34 -5.65 3.71
C VAL A 45 -0.28 -6.46 2.42
N THR A 46 0.25 -5.89 1.34
CA THR A 46 0.44 -6.61 0.07
C THR A 46 1.54 -7.66 0.21
N LEU A 47 2.67 -7.32 0.82
CA LEU A 47 3.80 -8.22 1.03
C LEU A 47 3.49 -9.37 1.99
N ALA A 48 2.51 -9.22 2.89
CA ALA A 48 2.03 -10.33 3.71
C ALA A 48 1.57 -11.55 2.86
N TYR A 49 1.08 -11.31 1.62
CA TYR A 49 0.73 -12.39 0.67
C TYR A 49 1.94 -12.91 -0.11
N VAL A 50 3.04 -12.17 -0.14
CA VAL A 50 4.32 -12.66 -0.65
C VAL A 50 4.93 -13.61 0.38
N HIS A 51 5.01 -13.19 1.64
CA HIS A 51 5.68 -13.97 2.69
C HIS A 51 4.91 -15.24 3.07
N ASN A 52 3.59 -15.27 2.89
CA ASN A 52 2.80 -16.49 3.06
C ASN A 52 2.77 -17.41 1.80
N GLY A 53 3.48 -17.03 0.73
CA GLY A 53 3.60 -17.81 -0.51
C GLY A 53 2.40 -17.72 -1.46
N SER A 54 1.41 -16.87 -1.20
CA SER A 54 0.24 -16.74 -2.06
C SER A 54 0.48 -15.92 -3.33
N LEU A 55 1.47 -15.03 -3.34
CA LEU A 55 1.85 -14.19 -4.47
C LEU A 55 3.37 -14.14 -4.67
N PRO A 56 3.88 -14.24 -5.91
CA PRO A 56 5.26 -13.90 -6.20
C PRO A 56 5.53 -12.40 -5.92
N MET A 57 6.73 -12.08 -5.41
CA MET A 57 7.17 -10.69 -5.16
C MET A 57 6.96 -9.80 -6.38
N GLN A 58 7.38 -10.26 -7.56
CA GLN A 58 7.24 -9.49 -8.80
C GLN A 58 5.78 -9.17 -9.12
N ALA A 59 4.88 -10.16 -9.02
CA ALA A 59 3.46 -9.97 -9.27
C ALA A 59 2.83 -8.97 -8.28
N ALA A 60 3.22 -9.03 -7.00
CA ALA A 60 2.77 -8.10 -5.98
C ALA A 60 3.18 -6.65 -6.29
N ILE A 61 4.42 -6.43 -6.74
CA ILE A 61 4.89 -5.09 -7.15
C ILE A 61 4.18 -4.63 -8.43
N GLU A 62 4.01 -5.51 -9.42
CA GLU A 62 3.29 -5.18 -10.67
C GLU A 62 1.84 -4.76 -10.41
N LEU A 63 1.14 -5.43 -9.49
CA LEU A 63 -0.23 -5.09 -9.06
C LEU A 63 -0.35 -3.71 -8.39
N LEU A 64 0.73 -3.19 -7.82
CA LEU A 64 0.79 -1.85 -7.19
C LEU A 64 1.35 -0.77 -8.12
N THR A 65 2.00 -1.14 -9.23
CA THR A 65 2.79 -0.22 -10.07
C THR A 65 2.42 -0.32 -11.56
N ALA A 66 3.01 -1.26 -12.29
CA ALA A 66 2.93 -1.35 -13.74
C ALA A 66 1.51 -1.64 -14.26
N ARG A 67 0.75 -2.54 -13.60
CA ARG A 67 -0.60 -2.90 -14.04
C ARG A 67 -1.59 -1.74 -13.90
N PRO A 68 -1.75 -1.08 -12.74
CA PRO A 68 -2.62 0.10 -12.65
C PRO A 68 -2.16 1.24 -13.56
N ALA A 69 -0.85 1.44 -13.77
CA ALA A 69 -0.36 2.43 -14.72
C ALA A 69 -0.81 2.12 -16.16
N ALA A 70 -0.70 0.87 -16.60
CA ALA A 70 -1.15 0.43 -17.92
C ALA A 70 -2.67 0.61 -18.10
N LEU A 71 -3.49 0.24 -17.11
CA LEU A 71 -4.95 0.44 -17.14
C LEU A 71 -5.35 1.91 -17.29
N LEU A 72 -4.57 2.82 -16.69
CA LEU A 72 -4.82 4.25 -16.74
C LEU A 72 -4.14 4.95 -17.94
N GLY A 73 -3.43 4.22 -18.80
CA GLY A 73 -2.65 4.82 -19.90
C GLY A 73 -1.50 5.72 -19.40
N SER A 74 -0.97 5.45 -18.21
CA SER A 74 0.09 6.23 -17.58
C SER A 74 1.47 5.70 -17.93
N ASP A 75 2.42 6.61 -18.11
CA ASP A 75 3.84 6.29 -18.29
C ASP A 75 4.57 5.91 -16.99
N ALA A 76 3.88 5.91 -15.85
CA ALA A 76 4.41 5.56 -14.54
C ALA A 76 4.59 4.04 -14.35
N GLY A 77 5.02 3.63 -13.16
CA GLY A 77 5.03 2.21 -12.75
C GLY A 77 6.10 1.34 -13.42
N ARG A 78 7.10 1.95 -14.08
CA ARG A 78 8.19 1.25 -14.78
C ARG A 78 9.56 1.83 -14.43
N LEU A 79 10.56 0.95 -14.36
CA LEU A 79 11.96 1.33 -14.21
C LEU A 79 12.68 1.14 -15.55
N ALA A 80 12.84 2.23 -16.30
CA ALA A 80 13.50 2.21 -17.59
C ALA A 80 14.29 3.51 -17.81
N LYS A 81 15.41 3.41 -18.56
CA LYS A 81 16.18 4.59 -18.97
C LYS A 81 15.27 5.56 -19.73
N GLY A 82 15.40 6.84 -19.43
CA GLY A 82 14.57 7.91 -20.02
C GLY A 82 13.19 8.08 -19.38
N SER A 83 12.76 7.21 -18.47
CA SER A 83 11.53 7.40 -17.69
C SER A 83 11.77 8.31 -16.48
N ALA A 84 10.68 8.82 -15.90
CA ALA A 84 10.76 9.58 -14.65
C ALA A 84 11.39 8.74 -13.53
N ALA A 85 12.30 9.32 -12.77
CA ALA A 85 12.92 8.68 -11.61
C ALA A 85 11.97 8.71 -10.39
N ASP A 86 10.81 8.07 -10.54
CA ASP A 86 9.84 7.81 -9.48
C ASP A 86 10.16 6.44 -8.86
N LEU A 87 10.80 6.44 -7.69
CA LEU A 87 11.41 5.26 -7.09
C LEU A 87 10.93 5.07 -5.65
N CYS A 88 10.83 3.81 -5.23
CA CYS A 88 10.58 3.42 -3.84
C CYS A 88 11.66 2.40 -3.44
N LEU A 89 12.45 2.73 -2.41
CA LEU A 89 13.36 1.80 -1.77
C LEU A 89 12.66 1.26 -0.52
N PHE A 90 12.58 -0.05 -0.40
CA PHE A 90 11.99 -0.70 0.77
C PHE A 90 12.79 -1.95 1.14
N ASP A 91 12.76 -2.29 2.42
CA ASP A 91 13.30 -3.52 2.98
C ASP A 91 12.14 -4.52 3.12
N PRO A 92 12.08 -5.58 2.30
CA PRO A 92 10.93 -6.48 2.25
C PRO A 92 10.75 -7.27 3.54
N ASP A 93 11.84 -7.60 4.24
CA ASP A 93 11.83 -8.53 5.38
C ASP A 93 11.80 -7.80 6.73
N ARG A 94 11.96 -6.47 6.73
CA ARG A 94 11.91 -5.69 7.97
C ARG A 94 10.52 -5.70 8.56
N ILE A 95 10.43 -6.24 9.78
CA ILE A 95 9.22 -6.24 10.59
C ILE A 95 9.01 -4.87 11.22
N TRP A 96 7.76 -4.41 11.23
CA TRP A 96 7.30 -3.26 11.99
C TRP A 96 5.89 -3.51 12.52
N LYS A 97 5.51 -2.80 13.58
CA LYS A 97 4.15 -2.83 14.12
C LYS A 97 3.42 -1.60 13.62
N VAL A 98 2.22 -1.80 13.10
CA VAL A 98 1.33 -0.68 12.76
C VAL A 98 0.84 -0.06 14.07
N GLU A 99 1.12 1.22 14.25
CA GLU A 99 0.63 2.00 15.38
C GLU A 99 -0.19 3.17 14.86
N ALA A 100 -1.52 3.10 15.05
CA ALA A 100 -2.48 4.03 14.48
C ALA A 100 -2.06 5.49 14.67
N GLY A 101 -1.58 5.86 15.87
CA GLY A 101 -1.15 7.21 16.27
C GLY A 101 0.22 7.67 15.77
N GLU A 102 0.97 6.80 15.09
CA GLU A 102 2.28 7.11 14.51
C GLU A 102 2.23 7.11 12.96
N LEU A 103 1.06 6.81 12.37
CA LEU A 103 0.91 6.76 10.93
C LEU A 103 0.93 8.17 10.32
N PRO A 104 1.53 8.35 9.12
CA PRO A 104 1.47 9.61 8.40
C PRO A 104 0.02 10.05 8.12
N GLY A 105 -0.26 11.34 8.33
CA GLY A 105 -1.58 11.94 8.10
C GLY A 105 -2.30 12.25 9.41
N LYS A 106 -3.48 12.87 9.30
CA LYS A 106 -4.27 13.31 10.47
C LYS A 106 -5.17 12.20 11.02
N ALA A 107 -5.75 11.40 10.13
CA ALA A 107 -6.65 10.34 10.53
C ALA A 107 -5.87 9.08 10.83
N GLN A 108 -6.15 8.50 11.98
CA GLN A 108 -5.43 7.36 12.53
C GLN A 108 -6.33 6.10 12.53
N ASN A 109 -7.50 6.17 11.87
CA ASN A 109 -8.49 5.10 11.80
C ASN A 109 -8.08 4.00 10.80
N THR A 110 -7.07 3.20 11.15
CA THR A 110 -6.65 2.05 10.35
C THR A 110 -7.19 0.75 10.93
N PRO A 111 -7.67 -0.20 10.10
CA PRO A 111 -8.05 -1.53 10.58
C PRO A 111 -6.82 -2.41 10.90
N PHE A 112 -5.61 -1.91 10.63
CA PHE A 112 -4.37 -2.65 10.82
C PHE A 112 -3.66 -2.34 12.14
N ASP A 113 -4.24 -1.49 13.00
CA ASP A 113 -3.62 -1.10 14.27
C ASP A 113 -3.24 -2.31 15.13
N GLY A 114 -2.02 -2.28 15.68
CA GLY A 114 -1.46 -3.35 16.48
C GLY A 114 -0.91 -4.54 15.69
N ARG A 115 -1.13 -4.62 14.37
CA ARG A 115 -0.67 -5.74 13.54
C ARG A 115 0.83 -5.61 13.23
N ALA A 116 1.55 -6.72 13.31
CA ALA A 116 2.90 -6.82 12.76
C ALA A 116 2.82 -7.01 11.23
N LEU A 117 3.58 -6.21 10.49
CA LEU A 117 3.75 -6.29 9.04
C LEU A 117 5.24 -6.37 8.72
N GLU A 118 5.53 -6.89 7.53
CA GLU A 118 6.87 -6.93 6.95
C GLU A 118 6.87 -6.09 5.68
N GLY A 119 7.98 -5.39 5.42
CA GLY A 119 8.07 -4.44 4.32
C GLY A 119 8.03 -3.00 4.83
N VAL A 120 9.21 -2.39 4.97
CA VAL A 120 9.37 -0.99 5.40
C VAL A 120 9.94 -0.17 4.26
N VAL A 121 9.24 0.90 3.88
CA VAL A 121 9.77 1.90 2.95
C VAL A 121 10.91 2.66 3.63
N LEU A 122 12.08 2.65 3.02
CA LEU A 122 13.28 3.36 3.46
C LEU A 122 13.46 4.70 2.76
N GLY A 123 12.85 4.87 1.59
CA GLY A 123 12.86 6.14 0.89
C GLY A 123 11.96 6.15 -0.34
N THR A 124 11.46 7.34 -0.67
CA THR A 124 10.68 7.57 -1.87
C THR A 124 11.25 8.75 -2.63
N TRP A 125 11.36 8.61 -3.95
CA TRP A 125 11.80 9.66 -4.87
C TRP A 125 10.70 9.96 -5.87
N LYS A 126 10.52 11.24 -6.17
CA LYS A 126 9.66 11.74 -7.22
C LYS A 126 10.50 12.54 -8.22
N ARG A 127 10.58 12.08 -9.46
CA ARG A 127 11.42 12.67 -10.53
C ARG A 127 12.85 12.94 -10.07
N GLY A 128 13.43 11.99 -9.34
CA GLY A 128 14.82 12.04 -8.84
C GLY A 128 15.01 12.84 -7.55
N LYS A 129 13.98 13.53 -7.04
CA LYS A 129 14.04 14.22 -5.75
C LYS A 129 13.52 13.32 -4.64
N ARG A 130 14.30 13.13 -3.57
CA ARG A 130 13.84 12.40 -2.38
C ARG A 130 12.72 13.20 -1.70
N VAL A 131 11.59 12.53 -1.44
CA VAL A 131 10.40 13.11 -0.80
C VAL A 131 10.03 12.41 0.51
N PHE A 132 10.65 11.26 0.81
CA PHE A 132 10.49 10.52 2.05
C PHE A 132 11.79 9.78 2.43
N GLY A 133 12.01 9.64 3.73
CA GLY A 133 13.18 9.01 4.37
C GLY A 133 14.41 9.89 4.47
#